data_AF-A0AA36CE15-F1
#
_entry.id   AF-A0AA36CE15-F1
#
_cell.length_a   1.000
_cell.length_b   1.000
_cell.length_c   1.000
_cell.angle_alpha   90.00
_cell.angle_beta   90.00
_cell.angle_gamma   90.00
#
_symmetry.space_group_name_H-M   'P 1'
#
loop_
_entity.id
_entity.type
_entity.pdbx_description
1 polymer ?
#
loop_
_entity_poly.entity_id
_entity_poly.type
_entity_poly.pdbx_seq_one_letter_code
_entity_poly.pdbx_strand_id
1 'polypeptide(L)' 'MPALTSRLAKLKFLELKHNKLEEVDDQLMEMLPEVESMDLSHNRLQSLHSLMFK' A
#
# COMPACT_ATOMS: atom_id res chain seq x y z
N MET A 1 -13.64 3.68 5.83
CA MET A 1 -14.07 2.87 7.00
C MET A 1 -12.90 2.76 7.99
N PRO A 2 -13.01 3.20 9.26
CA PRO A 2 -11.85 3.38 10.16
C PRO A 2 -11.35 2.12 10.90
N ALA A 3 -12.03 0.98 10.74
CA ALA A 3 -11.75 -0.20 11.57
C ALA A 3 -10.49 -0.99 11.14
N LEU A 4 -10.09 -0.91 9.86
CA LEU A 4 -8.90 -1.60 9.34
C LEU A 4 -7.62 -0.77 9.51
N THR A 5 -7.73 0.56 9.39
CA THR A 5 -6.59 1.49 9.50
C THR A 5 -5.98 1.48 10.90
N SER A 6 -6.80 1.42 11.95
CA SER A 6 -6.31 1.39 13.34
C SER A 6 -5.47 0.16 13.68
N ARG A 7 -5.72 -0.98 13.01
CA ARG A 7 -4.98 -2.24 13.23
C ARG A 7 -3.66 -2.31 12.47
N LEU A 8 -3.55 -1.59 11.34
CA LEU A 8 -2.35 -1.57 10.51
C LEU A 8 -1.54 -0.29 10.66
N ALA A 9 -1.98 0.65 11.51
CA ALA A 9 -1.29 1.91 11.77
C ALA A 9 0.16 1.76 12.26
N LYS A 10 0.57 0.60 12.77
CA LYS A 10 1.95 0.32 13.22
C LYS A 10 2.74 -0.59 12.26
N LEU A 11 2.18 -0.90 11.09
CA LEU A 11 2.82 -1.76 10.12
C LEU A 11 4.02 -1.02 9.52
N LYS A 12 5.21 -1.59 9.62
CA LYS A 12 6.46 -1.03 9.06
C LYS A 12 6.83 -1.63 7.71
N PHE A 13 6.42 -2.87 7.47
CA PHE A 13 6.78 -3.64 6.27
C PHE A 13 5.53 -4.26 5.67
N LEU A 14 5.27 -4.00 4.39
CA LEU A 14 4.17 -4.58 3.64
C LEU A 14 4.70 -5.32 2.41
N GLU A 15 4.53 -6.65 2.36
CA GLU A 15 4.87 -7.46 1.20
C GLU A 15 3.60 -7.96 0.51
N LEU A 16 3.34 -7.48 -0.70
CA LEU A 16 2.23 -7.92 -1.56
C LEU A 16 2.74 -8.39 -2.92
N LYS A 17 4.02 -8.76 -3.02
CA LYS A 17 4.64 -9.25 -4.24
C LYS A 17 3.99 -10.52 -4.77
N HIS A 18 4.05 -10.71 -6.10
CA HIS A 18 3.50 -11.88 -6.80
C HIS A 18 1.98 -12.07 -6.65
N ASN A 19 1.25 -10.98 -6.46
CA ASN A 19 -0.21 -10.99 -6.46
C ASN A 19 -0.77 -10.53 -7.82
N LYS A 20 -2.08 -10.28 -7.86
CA LYS A 20 -2.81 -9.87 -9.05
C LYS A 20 -3.39 -8.47 -8.90
N LEU A 21 -2.73 -7.60 -8.13
CA LEU A 21 -3.18 -6.23 -7.92
C LEU A 21 -3.10 -5.47 -9.24
N GLU A 22 -4.20 -4.85 -9.66
CA GLU A 22 -4.30 -4.06 -10.89
C GLU A 22 -4.23 -2.56 -10.58
N GLU A 23 -4.70 -2.18 -9.40
CA GLU A 23 -4.63 -0.83 -8.85
C GLU A 23 -4.24 -0.87 -7.37
N VAL A 24 -3.70 0.23 -6.87
CA VAL A 24 -3.53 0.51 -5.46
C VAL A 24 -4.23 1.84 -5.19
N ASP A 25 -5.09 1.85 -4.17
CA ASP A 25 -5.80 3.05 -3.75
C ASP A 25 -4.82 4.13 -3.27
N ASP A 26 -4.98 5.35 -3.76
CA ASP A 26 -4.18 6.51 -3.37
C ASP A 26 -4.24 6.77 -1.86
N GLN A 27 -5.34 6.37 -1.22
CA GLN A 27 -5.52 6.50 0.23
C GLN A 27 -4.76 5.43 1.03
N LEU A 28 -4.16 4.42 0.39
CA LEU A 28 -3.45 3.34 1.09
C LEU A 28 -2.31 3.88 1.97
N MET A 29 -1.61 4.92 1.52
CA MET A 29 -0.54 5.56 2.31
C MET A 29 -1.09 6.32 3.52
N GLU A 30 -2.27 6.92 3.41
CA GLU A 30 -2.95 7.54 4.56
C GLU A 30 -3.39 6.50 5.59
N MET A 31 -3.70 5.29 5.12
CA MET A 31 -4.10 4.16 5.95
C MET A 31 -2.92 3.45 6.64
N LEU A 32 -1.71 3.61 6.10
CA LEU A 32 -0.50 2.91 6.52
C LEU A 32 0.65 3.89 6.81
N PRO A 33 0.46 4.84 7.75
CA PRO A 33 1.37 5.99 7.93
C PRO A 33 2.77 5.61 8.42
N GLU A 34 2.94 4.43 9.02
CA GLU A 34 4.22 3.97 9.58
C GLU A 34 4.96 2.97 8.66
N VAL A 35 4.47 2.72 7.44
CA VAL A 35 5.13 1.78 6.51
C VAL A 35 6.42 2.41 5.98
N GLU A 36 7.54 1.77 6.30
CA GLU A 36 8.89 2.16 5.87
C GLU A 36 9.30 1.46 4.56
N SER A 37 8.74 0.27 4.29
CA SER A 37 9.05 -0.51 3.09
C SER A 37 7.82 -1.26 2.58
N MET A 38 7.58 -1.14 1.28
CA MET A 38 6.47 -1.78 0.59
C MET A 38 6.94 -2.46 -0.70
N ASP A 39 6.69 -3.75 -0.82
CA ASP A 39 6.98 -4.52 -2.02
C ASP A 39 5.69 -4.88 -2.75
N LEU A 40 5.47 -4.24 -3.90
CA LEU A 40 4.35 -4.48 -4.83
C LEU A 40 4.81 -5.17 -6.12
N SER A 41 6.04 -5.69 -6.17
CA SER A 41 6.62 -6.29 -7.38
C SER A 41 5.82 -7.49 -7.88
N HIS A 42 5.92 -7.79 -9.17
CA HIS A 42 5.21 -8.92 -9.79
C HIS A 42 3.69 -8.90 -9.59
N ASN A 43 3.09 -7.70 -9.58
CA ASN A 43 1.65 -7.49 -9.71
C ASN A 43 1.27 -7.10 -11.15
N ARG A 44 0.03 -6.68 -11.37
CA ARG A 44 -0.48 -6.17 -12.66
C ARG A 44 -0.73 -4.66 -12.64
N LEU A 45 -0.03 -3.93 -11.79
CA LEU A 45 -0.19 -2.50 -11.64
C LEU A 45 0.20 -1.82 -12.96
N GLN A 46 -0.76 -1.16 -13.59
CA GLN A 46 -0.55 -0.47 -14.87
C GLN A 46 0.02 0.94 -14.68
N SER A 47 -0.31 1.56 -13.56
CA SER A 47 0.19 2.86 -13.14
C SER A 47 0.28 2.91 -11.62
N LEU A 48 1.38 3.46 -11.12
CA LEU A 48 1.45 3.93 -9.75
C LEU A 48 1.20 5.44 -9.79
N HIS A 49 0.16 5.91 -9.12
CA HIS A 49 -0.08 7.34 -9.01
C HIS A 49 1.07 8.00 -8.24
N SER A 50 1.55 9.14 -8.76
CA SER A 50 2.66 9.90 -8.19
C SER A 50 2.40 10.38 -6.76
N LEU A 51 1.13 10.48 -6.36
CA LEU A 51 0.71 10.86 -5.01
C LEU A 51 1.08 9.83 -3.94
N MET A 52 1.41 8.58 -4.32
CA MET A 52 1.81 7.53 -3.38
C MET A 52 3.26 7.63 -2.89
N PHE A 53 4.10 8.49 -3.47
CA PHE A 53 5.54 8.58 -3.16
C PHE A 53 5.98 9.92 -2.57
N LYS A 54 5.14 10.55 -1.75
CA LYS A 54 5.36 11.90 -1.26
C LYS A 54 6.32 11.99 -0.07
#